data_AF-Q9F6E2-F1
#
_entry.id   AF-Q9F6E2-F1
#
_cell.length_a   1.000
_cell.length_b   1.000
_cell.length_c   1.000
_cell.angle_alpha   90.00
_cell.angle_beta   90.00
_cell.angle_gamma   90.00
#
_symmetry.space_group_name_H-M   'P 1'
#
loop_
_entity.id
_entity.type
_entity.pdbx_description
1 polymer ?
#
loop_
_entity_poly.entity_id
_entity_poly.type
_entity_poly.pdbx_seq_one_letter_code
_entity_poly.pdbx_strand_id
1 'polypeptide(L)' 'MKVKDADILIIPGYTNSGPDHWQTRWESKLSTARRVQQAEWSKPVRED' A
#
# COMPACT_ATOMS: atom_id res chain seq x y z
N MET A 1 11.65 17.83 -4.66
CA MET A 1 10.63 17.30 -3.73
C MET A 1 11.27 16.17 -2.93
N LYS A 2 11.20 16.19 -1.59
CA LYS A 2 11.72 15.09 -0.76
C LYS A 2 10.56 14.15 -0.43
N VAL A 3 10.87 12.87 -0.18
CA VAL A 3 9.85 11.86 0.21
C VAL A 3 9.05 12.30 1.43
N LYS A 4 9.71 12.96 2.40
CA LYS A 4 9.06 13.49 3.60
C LYS A 4 8.03 14.62 3.33
N ASP A 5 8.04 15.19 2.12
CA ASP A 5 7.14 16.28 1.72
C ASP A 5 5.91 15.75 0.95
N ALA A 6 5.77 14.42 0.80
CA ALA A 6 4.68 13.78 0.06
C ALA A 6 4.00 12.69 0.89
N ASP A 7 2.67 12.66 0.84
CA ASP A 7 1.88 11.52 1.32
C ASP A 7 1.90 10.41 0.27
N ILE A 8 2.41 9.24 0.64
CA ILE A 8 2.56 8.12 -0.29
C ILE A 8 1.46 7.09 0.00
N LEU A 9 0.60 6.87 -0.99
CA LEU A 9 -0.39 5.82 -0.96
C LEU A 9 0.13 4.59 -1.71
N ILE A 10 0.30 3.49 -1.00
CA ILE A 10 0.63 2.20 -1.58
C ILE A 10 -0.68 1.47 -1.86
N ILE A 11 -0.91 1.09 -3.11
CA ILE A 11 -2.11 0.41 -3.58
C ILE A 11 -1.70 -0.98 -4.08
N PRO A 12 -1.74 -2.01 -3.22
CA PRO A 12 -1.43 -3.38 -3.61
C PRO A 12 -2.46 -3.92 -4.60
N GLY A 13 -2.03 -4.90 -5.40
CA GLY A 13 -2.90 -5.65 -6.29
C GLY A 13 -3.48 -6.91 -5.63
N TYR A 14 -3.77 -7.91 -6.46
CA TYR A 14 -4.30 -9.21 -6.05
C TYR A 14 -3.50 -9.82 -4.90
N THR A 15 -4.20 -10.32 -3.87
CA THR A 15 -3.63 -10.99 -2.68
C THR A 15 -2.72 -10.12 -1.80
N ASN A 16 -2.72 -8.80 -1.99
CA ASN A 16 -1.93 -7.86 -1.21
C ASN A 16 -0.41 -8.06 -1.38
N SER A 17 0.38 -7.30 -0.61
CA SER A 17 1.83 -7.42 -0.52
C SER A 17 2.25 -8.17 0.73
N GLY A 18 2.81 -9.37 0.54
CA GLY A 18 3.39 -10.18 1.61
C GLY A 18 4.61 -9.52 2.30
N PRO A 19 5.16 -10.14 3.36
CA PRO A 19 6.18 -9.54 4.21
C PRO A 19 7.48 -9.19 3.45
N ASP A 20 7.85 -9.99 2.46
CA ASP A 20 9.07 -9.79 1.68
C ASP A 20 8.90 -8.87 0.46
N HIS A 21 7.66 -8.53 0.11
CA HIS A 21 7.37 -7.71 -1.05
C HIS A 21 7.91 -6.28 -0.84
N TRP A 22 8.42 -5.66 -1.92
CA TRP A 22 9.04 -4.34 -1.86
C TRP A 22 8.08 -3.26 -1.33
N GLN A 23 6.78 -3.37 -1.62
CA GLN A 23 5.77 -2.45 -1.09
C GLN A 23 5.72 -2.49 0.45
N THR A 24 5.78 -3.67 1.06
CA THR A 24 5.82 -3.83 2.52
C THR A 24 7.11 -3.26 3.10
N ARG A 25 8.24 -3.45 2.41
CA ARG A 25 9.53 -2.87 2.82
C ARG A 25 9.55 -1.35 2.70
N TRP A 26 8.78 -0.76 1.78
CA TRP A 26 8.66 0.69 1.63
C TRP A 26 7.72 1.27 2.67
N GLU A 27 6.57 0.64 2.90
CA GLU A 27 5.65 1.00 3.98
C GLU A 27 6.37 1.07 5.34
N SER A 28 7.26 0.13 5.64
CA SER A 28 7.98 0.13 6.92
C SER A 28 9.13 1.15 7.02
N LYS A 29 9.66 1.63 5.90
CA LYS A 29 10.84 2.50 5.86
C LYS A 29 10.53 3.97 5.61
N LEU A 30 9.41 4.26 4.96
CA LEU A 30 9.04 5.61 4.57
C LEU A 30 7.95 6.12 5.53
N SER A 31 8.29 7.09 6.37
CA SER A 31 7.39 7.57 7.44
C SER A 31 6.09 8.19 6.93
N THR A 32 6.03 8.58 5.65
CA THR A 32 4.84 9.16 5.00
C THR A 32 4.11 8.16 4.09
N ALA A 33 4.55 6.91 4.04
CA ALA A 33 3.89 5.87 3.26
C ALA A 33 2.85 5.13 4.11
N ARG A 34 1.70 4.85 3.50
CA ARG A 34 0.68 3.97 4.07
C ARG A 34 0.05 3.09 3.00
N ARG A 35 -0.27 1.86 3.36
CA ARG A 35 -1.08 0.96 2.52
C ARG A 35 -2.55 1.33 2.58
N VAL A 36 -3.17 1.45 1.41
CA VAL A 36 -4.62 1.53 1.29
C VAL A 36 -5.18 0.14 1.55
N GLN A 37 -5.87 -0.04 2.68
CA GLN A 37 -6.54 -1.30 2.99
C GLN A 37 -7.77 -1.46 2.09
N GLN A 38 -7.95 -2.66 1.54
CA GLN A 38 -9.14 -3.01 0.79
C GLN A 38 -10.03 -3.94 1.60
N ALA A 39 -11.34 -3.85 1.37
CA ALA A 39 -12.31 -4.73 1.98
C ALA A 39 -12.09 -6.19 1.54
N GLU A 40 -11.82 -6.42 0.24
CA GLU A 40 -11.33 -7.71 -0.23
C GLU A 40 -10.25 -7.67 -1.31
N TRP A 41 -9.21 -8.47 -1.10
CA TRP A 41 -8.01 -8.50 -1.95
C TRP A 41 -8.12 -9.46 -3.14
N SER A 42 -8.93 -10.51 -3.01
CA SER A 42 -9.12 -11.52 -4.05
C SER A 42 -10.28 -11.17 -4.99
N LYS A 43 -11.18 -10.30 -4.54
CA LYS A 43 -12.37 -9.86 -5.27
C LYS A 43 -12.62 -8.37 -5.00
N PRO A 44 -11.90 -7.46 -5.66
CA PRO A 44 -12.15 -6.02 -5.53
C PRO A 44 -13.58 -5.72 -6.01
N VAL A 45 -14.36 -5.08 -5.14
CA VAL A 45 -15.71 -4.63 -5.45
C VAL A 45 -15.66 -3.13 -5.72
N ARG A 46 -16.27 -2.69 -6.83
CA ARG A 46 -16.31 -1.27 -7.20
C ARG A 46 -17.39 -0.50 -6.44
N GLU A 47 -18.49 -1.18 -6.14
CA GLU A 47 -19.66 -0.65 -5.46
C GLU A 47 -19.59 -1.06 -3.98
N ASP A 48 -20.00 -0.16 -3.09
CA ASP A 48 -20.07 -0.42 -1.65
C ASP A 48 -21.30 -1.27 -1.27
#